data_AF-A0AAD4IDT8-F1
#
_entry.id   AF-A0AAD4IDT8-F1
#
_cell.length_a   1.000
_cell.length_b   1.000
_cell.length_c   1.000
_cell.angle_alpha   90.00
_cell.angle_beta   90.00
_cell.angle_gamma   90.00
#
_symmetry.space_group_name_H-M   'P 1'
#
loop_
_entity.id
_entity.type
_entity.pdbx_description
1 polymer ?
#
loop_
_entity_poly.entity_id
_entity_poly.type
_entity_poly.pdbx_seq_one_letter_code
_entity_poly.pdbx_strand_id
1 'polypeptide(L)'
;MEHRQPKETADAERRISVRKKRAVQYGRKTIRIQVADRQEFTISEDLLCSTSGFFQRRLQPKRKPFDEDTECSICKEKLEPGVNDLVYCTAHCGSNFHYNCIERWRTEKREARQKIKCPFCRHDWPENSNEIAVHENHDIRPDPFSIFIEWLYHSHIAVEFHLDGDELDETPEPQIKEFIDAYVLGIKLKSSMFCRDVLEALLETSEETSRYPGPDAIHAAYNNTTRGSVLRLALIQLYANAAEAHWFKEEEDNDYPREFLQDLTAVLLEKDPDDRKWGLAKMKAEFITEEAIAHEGFDNDDEPEEVYNPSEQEHENRGEEMGAQNNPIVVDS
;
A
#
# COMPACT_ATOMS: atom_id res chain seq x y z
N MET A 1 -27.79 64.81 -18.53
CA MET A 1 -28.16 63.65 -19.37
C MET A 1 -27.14 62.56 -19.10
N GLU A 2 -27.64 61.36 -18.84
CA GLU A 2 -26.95 60.05 -18.98
C GLU A 2 -25.83 59.77 -17.95
N HIS A 3 -26.07 58.90 -16.96
CA HIS A 3 -26.08 57.41 -16.98
C HIS A 3 -24.74 56.85 -16.46
N ARG A 4 -24.73 56.26 -15.24
CA ARG A 4 -24.76 54.80 -14.97
C ARG A 4 -23.30 54.26 -14.90
N GLN A 5 -22.76 53.54 -13.92
CA GLN A 5 -23.16 52.88 -12.67
C GLN A 5 -21.87 52.63 -11.84
N PRO A 6 -21.97 52.20 -10.56
CA PRO A 6 -20.83 51.97 -9.67
C PRO A 6 -20.04 50.71 -10.05
N LYS A 7 -18.71 50.74 -9.86
CA LYS A 7 -17.88 49.53 -9.95
C LYS A 7 -18.23 48.62 -8.77
N GLU A 8 -18.84 47.49 -9.10
CA GLU A 8 -19.09 46.37 -8.21
C GLU A 8 -17.79 45.88 -7.58
N THR A 9 -17.83 45.77 -6.26
CA THR A 9 -16.96 44.94 -5.45
C THR A 9 -17.21 43.48 -5.82
N ALA A 10 -16.29 42.87 -6.55
CA ALA A 10 -16.26 41.42 -6.73
C ALA A 10 -15.31 40.83 -5.68
N ASP A 11 -15.92 40.55 -4.54
CA ASP A 11 -15.49 39.58 -3.55
C ASP A 11 -15.37 38.20 -4.21
N ALA A 12 -14.21 37.57 -4.08
CA ALA A 12 -14.03 36.13 -4.23
C ALA A 12 -12.79 35.77 -3.42
N GLU A 13 -12.96 35.85 -2.10
CA GLU A 13 -12.16 35.12 -1.13
C GLU A 13 -11.65 33.80 -1.73
N ARG A 14 -10.33 33.67 -1.85
CA ARG A 14 -9.67 32.37 -2.00
C ARG A 14 -10.10 31.54 -0.79
N ARG A 15 -11.19 30.80 -0.93
CA ARG A 15 -11.44 29.62 -0.10
C ARG A 15 -10.26 28.70 -0.38
N ILE A 16 -9.27 28.72 0.50
CA ILE A 16 -8.32 27.61 0.66
C ILE A 16 -9.22 26.40 0.84
N SER A 17 -9.33 25.55 -0.18
CA SER A 17 -10.20 24.39 -0.11
C SER A 17 -9.72 23.54 1.06
N VAL A 18 -10.44 23.58 2.18
CA VAL A 18 -10.15 22.74 3.34
C VAL A 18 -10.53 21.32 2.94
N ARG A 19 -9.59 20.59 2.32
CA ARG A 19 -9.70 19.16 2.11
C ARG A 19 -9.30 18.49 3.43
N LYS A 20 -10.17 17.65 3.99
CA LYS A 20 -9.79 16.83 5.16
C LYS A 20 -8.57 15.99 4.76
N LYS A 21 -7.51 16.00 5.57
CA LYS A 21 -6.32 15.15 5.36
C LYS A 21 -6.78 13.70 5.17
N ARG A 22 -6.21 12.94 4.22
CA ARG A 22 -6.56 11.51 4.02
C ARG A 22 -6.47 10.73 5.34
N ALA A 23 -5.47 10.97 6.17
CA ALA A 23 -5.39 10.37 7.51
C ALA A 23 -6.63 10.57 8.41
N VAL A 24 -7.32 11.71 8.29
CA VAL A 24 -8.52 12.04 9.07
C VAL A 24 -9.78 11.41 8.47
N GLN A 25 -9.69 10.94 7.22
CA GLN A 25 -10.76 10.25 6.51
C GLN A 25 -10.84 8.77 6.92
N TYR A 26 -9.71 8.14 7.29
CA TYR A 26 -9.66 6.71 7.56
C TYR A 26 -9.35 6.42 9.03
N GLY A 27 -10.30 5.83 9.75
CA GLY A 27 -10.13 5.02 10.95
C GLY A 27 -9.39 5.66 12.14
N ARG A 28 -9.90 5.46 13.37
CA ARG A 28 -9.20 5.95 14.58
C ARG A 28 -8.07 5.04 15.05
N LYS A 29 -7.98 3.82 14.50
CA LYS A 29 -7.04 2.81 14.95
C LYS A 29 -5.68 3.04 14.29
N THR A 30 -4.68 3.32 15.11
CA THR A 30 -3.28 3.43 14.68
C THR A 30 -2.50 2.18 15.06
N ILE A 31 -1.57 1.80 14.20
CA ILE A 31 -0.66 0.67 14.37
C ILE A 31 0.78 1.11 14.11
N ARG A 32 1.74 0.33 14.58
CA ARG A 32 3.16 0.48 14.26
C ARG A 32 3.59 -0.64 13.32
N ILE A 33 4.13 -0.28 12.16
CA ILE A 33 4.77 -1.23 11.25
C ILE A 33 6.27 -1.11 11.44
N GLN A 34 6.92 -2.20 11.81
CA GLN A 34 8.37 -2.28 11.94
C GLN A 34 8.93 -2.96 10.70
N VAL A 35 9.83 -2.29 10.00
CA VAL A 35 10.50 -2.78 8.78
C VAL A 35 12.01 -2.91 9.01
N ALA A 36 12.66 -3.80 8.25
CA ALA A 36 14.10 -4.10 8.36
C ALA A 36 14.60 -4.20 9.82
N ASP A 37 15.72 -3.55 10.13
CA ASP A 37 16.38 -3.53 11.44
C ASP A 37 15.75 -2.53 12.42
N ARG A 38 14.43 -2.65 12.65
CA ARG A 38 13.63 -1.88 13.63
C ARG A 38 13.28 -0.44 13.27
N GLN A 39 13.23 -0.10 11.98
CA GLN A 39 12.65 1.19 11.60
C GLN A 39 11.13 1.10 11.72
N GLU A 40 10.53 2.07 12.40
CA GLU A 40 9.11 2.01 12.74
C GLU A 40 8.31 3.15 12.13
N PHE A 41 7.13 2.79 11.64
CA PHE A 41 6.19 3.72 11.02
C PHE A 41 4.86 3.63 11.75
N THR A 42 4.34 4.77 12.22
CA THR A 42 3.01 4.84 12.84
C THR A 42 1.98 5.26 11.81
N ILE A 43 0.97 4.41 11.60
CA ILE A 43 0.02 4.58 10.49
C ILE A 43 -1.41 4.23 10.88
N SER A 44 -2.40 4.80 10.18
CA SER A 44 -3.80 4.38 10.31
C SER A 44 -3.99 2.99 9.68
N GLU A 45 -4.53 2.04 10.44
CA GLU A 45 -4.77 0.67 9.98
C GLU A 45 -5.73 0.65 8.79
N ASP A 46 -6.83 1.40 8.86
CA ASP A 46 -7.84 1.43 7.80
C ASP A 46 -7.31 2.08 6.52
N LEU A 47 -6.42 3.08 6.66
CA LEU A 47 -5.76 3.71 5.52
C LEU A 47 -4.78 2.73 4.86
N LEU A 48 -4.02 1.99 5.66
CA LEU A 48 -3.09 0.97 5.16
C LEU A 48 -3.83 -0.16 4.43
N CYS A 49 -4.90 -0.67 5.05
CA CYS A 49 -5.69 -1.77 4.49
C CYS A 49 -6.54 -1.37 3.28
N SER A 50 -6.89 -0.10 3.12
CA SER A 50 -7.68 0.36 1.96
C SER A 50 -6.90 0.37 0.65
N THR A 51 -5.57 0.37 0.74
CA THR A 51 -4.69 0.46 -0.44
C THR A 51 -3.78 -0.75 -0.60
N SER A 52 -3.64 -1.60 0.43
CA SER A 52 -2.80 -2.80 0.40
C SER A 52 -3.60 -4.05 0.75
N GLY A 53 -3.76 -4.95 -0.22
CA GLY A 53 -4.37 -6.26 0.01
C GLY A 53 -3.53 -7.14 0.94
N PHE A 54 -2.21 -6.99 0.95
CA PHE A 54 -1.31 -7.66 1.90
C PHE A 54 -1.67 -7.32 3.36
N PHE A 55 -1.73 -6.03 3.69
CA PHE A 55 -2.07 -5.59 5.04
C PHE A 55 -3.54 -5.84 5.38
N GLN A 56 -4.45 -5.69 4.42
CA GLN A 56 -5.87 -6.03 4.63
C GLN A 56 -6.05 -7.47 5.10
N ARG A 57 -5.42 -8.45 4.42
CA ARG A 57 -5.52 -9.87 4.81
C ARG A 57 -4.92 -10.14 6.18
N ARG A 58 -3.80 -9.51 6.52
CA ARG A 58 -3.08 -9.77 7.78
C ARG A 58 -3.71 -9.06 8.98
N LEU A 59 -4.15 -7.82 8.80
CA LEU A 59 -4.64 -6.96 9.89
C LEU A 59 -6.17 -7.01 10.04
N GLN A 60 -6.88 -7.26 8.95
CA GLN A 60 -8.35 -7.29 8.91
C GLN A 60 -8.91 -8.57 8.28
N PRO A 61 -8.43 -9.78 8.67
CA PRO A 61 -8.73 -11.04 7.98
C PRO A 61 -10.22 -11.39 7.92
N LYS A 62 -10.99 -10.96 8.93
CA LYS A 62 -12.43 -11.24 9.02
C LYS A 62 -13.28 -10.13 8.43
N ARG A 63 -12.72 -8.98 8.04
CA ARG A 63 -13.50 -7.84 7.56
C ARG A 63 -14.08 -8.17 6.19
N LYS A 64 -15.40 -8.07 6.08
CA LYS A 64 -16.06 -8.30 4.79
C LYS A 64 -15.78 -7.14 3.83
N PRO A 65 -15.62 -7.43 2.53
CA PRO A 65 -15.63 -6.38 1.52
C PRO A 65 -16.97 -5.66 1.56
N PHE A 66 -16.96 -4.40 1.14
CA PHE A 66 -18.12 -3.56 1.03
C PHE A 66 -17.91 -2.60 -0.14
N ASP A 67 -19.00 -2.27 -0.80
CA ASP A 67 -19.06 -1.42 -1.98
C ASP A 67 -19.90 -0.16 -1.71
N GLU A 68 -20.10 0.66 -2.74
CA GLU A 68 -20.85 1.92 -2.67
C GLU A 68 -22.34 1.75 -2.31
N ASP A 69 -22.86 0.53 -2.40
CA ASP A 69 -24.26 0.20 -2.09
C ASP A 69 -24.40 -0.56 -0.77
N THR A 70 -23.28 -0.85 -0.10
CA THR A 70 -23.32 -1.52 1.19
C THR A 70 -23.82 -0.57 2.28
N GLU A 71 -24.89 -0.96 2.97
CA GLU A 71 -25.53 -0.17 4.02
C GLU A 71 -25.17 -0.64 5.43
N CYS A 72 -25.09 0.32 6.37
CA CYS A 72 -24.96 0.05 7.79
C CYS A 72 -26.22 -0.63 8.32
N SER A 73 -26.08 -1.81 8.94
CA SER A 73 -27.26 -2.57 9.36
C SER A 73 -28.06 -1.92 10.50
N ILE A 74 -27.52 -0.87 11.14
CA ILE A 74 -28.13 -0.14 12.25
C ILE A 74 -28.97 1.04 11.74
N CYS A 75 -28.37 1.96 10.97
CA CYS A 75 -29.06 3.17 10.49
C CYS A 75 -29.62 3.06 9.06
N LYS A 76 -29.22 2.04 8.29
CA LYS A 76 -29.59 1.86 6.88
C LYS A 76 -29.06 2.94 5.93
N GLU A 77 -27.98 3.62 6.33
CA GLU A 77 -27.26 4.56 5.45
C GLU A 77 -26.01 3.89 4.87
N LYS A 78 -25.54 4.40 3.72
CA LYS A 78 -24.36 3.90 3.00
C LYS A 78 -23.08 3.92 3.85
N LEU A 79 -22.25 2.91 3.68
CA LEU A 79 -20.94 2.80 4.31
C LEU A 79 -19.88 3.48 3.43
N GLU A 80 -19.73 4.79 3.60
CA GLU A 80 -18.74 5.57 2.84
C GLU A 80 -17.42 5.69 3.62
N PRO A 81 -16.33 5.01 3.20
CA PRO A 81 -15.00 5.27 3.74
C PRO A 81 -14.64 6.74 3.53
N GLY A 82 -13.93 7.34 4.47
CA GLY A 82 -13.48 8.71 4.32
C GLY A 82 -14.46 9.80 4.73
N VAL A 83 -15.76 9.48 4.70
CA VAL A 83 -16.83 10.35 5.19
C VAL A 83 -17.13 10.03 6.65
N ASN A 84 -17.34 8.75 6.95
CA ASN A 84 -17.64 8.23 8.28
C ASN A 84 -16.60 7.21 8.72
N ASP A 85 -16.18 7.28 9.99
CA ASP A 85 -15.36 6.24 10.60
C ASP A 85 -16.12 4.91 10.54
N LEU A 86 -15.47 3.87 10.01
CA LEU A 86 -16.05 2.53 9.94
C LEU A 86 -15.40 1.63 10.98
N VAL A 87 -16.21 0.70 11.51
CA VAL A 87 -15.75 -0.40 12.35
C VAL A 87 -16.38 -1.68 11.86
N TYR A 88 -15.76 -2.81 12.15
CA TYR A 88 -16.29 -4.11 11.75
C TYR A 88 -16.31 -5.09 12.92
N CYS A 89 -17.12 -6.15 12.77
CA CYS A 89 -17.14 -7.23 13.73
C CYS A 89 -15.90 -8.11 13.58
N THR A 90 -14.87 -7.86 14.40
CA THR A 90 -13.63 -8.67 14.47
C THR A 90 -13.84 -10.04 15.12
N ALA A 91 -14.90 -10.22 15.91
CA ALA A 91 -15.18 -11.47 16.61
C ALA A 91 -15.57 -12.61 15.66
N HIS A 92 -16.55 -12.37 14.77
CA HIS A 92 -17.16 -13.45 13.98
C HIS A 92 -17.57 -13.05 12.55
N CYS A 93 -18.57 -12.17 12.38
CA CYS A 93 -19.24 -12.05 11.08
C CYS A 93 -18.61 -11.07 10.09
N GLY A 94 -17.63 -10.27 10.50
CA GLY A 94 -16.94 -9.36 9.59
C GLY A 94 -17.71 -8.16 9.07
N SER A 95 -18.99 -8.01 9.44
CA SER A 95 -19.86 -6.95 8.93
C SER A 95 -19.36 -5.57 9.37
N ASN A 96 -19.47 -4.61 8.46
CA ASN A 96 -19.08 -3.21 8.66
C ASN A 96 -20.25 -2.37 9.20
N PHE A 97 -19.91 -1.36 9.99
CA PHE A 97 -20.84 -0.42 10.61
C PHE A 97 -20.18 0.95 10.70
N HIS A 98 -20.97 2.03 10.77
CA HIS A 98 -20.42 3.31 11.22
C HIS A 98 -20.01 3.20 12.70
N TYR A 99 -18.85 3.76 13.03
CA TYR A 99 -18.33 3.85 14.40
C TYR A 99 -19.37 4.45 15.35
N ASN A 100 -19.99 5.57 14.96
CA ASN A 100 -20.98 6.27 15.79
C ASN A 100 -22.22 5.41 16.08
N CYS A 101 -22.63 4.56 15.12
CA CYS A 101 -23.76 3.65 15.32
C CYS A 101 -23.42 2.56 16.35
N ILE A 102 -22.21 1.99 16.26
CA ILE A 102 -21.74 1.00 17.25
C ILE A 102 -21.51 1.64 18.62
N GLU A 103 -21.02 2.87 18.69
CA GLU A 103 -20.76 3.52 19.97
C GLU A 103 -22.06 3.88 20.71
N ARG A 104 -23.08 4.34 19.96
CA ARG A 104 -24.44 4.51 20.51
C ARG A 104 -25.00 3.18 21.02
N TRP A 105 -24.89 2.12 20.22
CA TRP A 105 -25.31 0.78 20.61
C TRP A 105 -24.60 0.29 21.88
N ARG A 106 -23.28 0.49 21.98
CA ARG A 106 -22.48 0.15 23.18
C ARG A 106 -22.97 0.90 24.41
N THR A 107 -23.27 2.20 24.25
CA THR A 107 -23.73 3.07 25.34
C THR A 107 -25.07 2.58 25.89
N GLU A 108 -26.05 2.36 25.02
CA GLU A 108 -27.38 1.84 25.40
C GLU A 108 -27.28 0.48 26.12
N LYS A 109 -26.39 -0.42 25.66
CA LYS A 109 -26.19 -1.72 26.31
C LYS A 109 -25.52 -1.62 27.67
N ARG A 110 -24.55 -0.72 27.84
CA ARG A 110 -23.90 -0.46 29.13
C ARG A 110 -24.89 0.12 30.14
N GLU A 111 -25.71 1.08 29.73
CA GLU A 111 -26.77 1.67 30.57
C GLU A 111 -27.79 0.61 31.00
N ALA A 112 -28.16 -0.30 30.10
CA ALA A 112 -29.03 -1.43 30.38
C ALA A 112 -28.34 -2.57 31.16
N ARG A 113 -27.06 -2.44 31.53
CA ARG A 113 -26.21 -3.48 32.16
C ARG A 113 -26.22 -4.81 31.38
N GLN A 114 -26.29 -4.72 30.04
CA GLN A 114 -26.26 -5.86 29.14
C GLN A 114 -24.85 -6.03 28.54
N LYS A 115 -24.49 -7.28 28.24
CA LYS A 115 -23.30 -7.57 27.45
C LYS A 115 -23.40 -6.92 26.07
N ILE A 116 -22.31 -6.33 25.62
CA ILE A 116 -22.23 -5.72 24.28
C ILE A 116 -22.07 -6.85 23.27
N LYS A 117 -23.02 -6.93 22.34
CA LYS A 117 -23.04 -7.94 21.28
C LYS A 117 -23.09 -7.26 19.92
N CYS A 118 -22.55 -7.92 18.89
CA CYS A 118 -22.68 -7.50 17.50
C CYS A 118 -24.16 -7.33 17.12
N PRO A 119 -24.59 -6.16 16.62
CA PRO A 119 -25.97 -5.96 16.17
C PRO A 119 -26.41 -6.91 15.05
N PHE A 120 -25.44 -7.39 14.26
CA PHE A 120 -25.69 -8.28 13.13
C PHE A 120 -25.70 -9.76 13.55
N CYS A 121 -24.58 -10.28 14.07
CA CYS A 121 -24.43 -11.72 14.36
C CYS A 121 -24.58 -12.10 15.84
N ARG A 122 -24.80 -11.13 16.73
CA ARG A 122 -25.02 -11.32 18.18
C ARG A 122 -23.89 -11.98 18.98
N HIS A 123 -22.72 -12.21 18.37
CA HIS A 123 -21.51 -12.59 19.11
C HIS A 123 -21.06 -11.46 20.02
N ASP A 124 -20.38 -11.81 21.12
CA ASP A 124 -19.84 -10.83 22.05
C ASP A 124 -18.89 -9.89 21.31
N TRP A 125 -19.08 -8.58 21.52
CA TRP A 125 -18.30 -7.57 20.84
C TRP A 125 -16.99 -7.33 21.61
N PRO A 126 -15.83 -7.33 20.95
CA PRO A 126 -14.56 -7.22 21.64
C PRO A 126 -14.38 -5.85 22.29
N GLU A 127 -13.73 -5.84 23.45
CA GLU A 127 -13.29 -4.61 24.08
C GLU A 127 -12.12 -4.02 23.28
N ASN A 128 -12.05 -2.69 23.24
CA ASN A 128 -10.96 -2.02 22.55
C ASN A 128 -9.70 -2.14 23.41
N SER A 129 -8.62 -2.73 22.87
CA SER A 129 -7.29 -2.55 23.44
C SER A 129 -6.80 -1.14 23.11
N ASN A 130 -6.22 -0.46 24.09
CA ASN A 130 -5.56 0.85 23.90
C ASN A 130 -4.09 0.69 23.48
N GLU A 131 -3.59 -0.54 23.36
CA GLU A 131 -2.22 -0.81 22.94
C GLU A 131 -2.11 -0.68 21.41
N ILE A 132 -1.12 0.09 20.97
CA ILE A 132 -0.77 0.19 19.55
C ILE A 132 -0.08 -1.11 19.18
N ALA A 133 -0.73 -1.92 18.35
CA ALA A 133 -0.16 -3.17 17.83
C ALA A 133 1.10 -2.87 17.00
N VAL A 134 2.16 -3.64 17.23
CA VAL A 134 3.40 -3.59 16.45
C VAL A 134 3.42 -4.80 15.52
N HIS A 135 3.67 -4.56 14.22
CA HIS A 135 3.71 -5.60 13.19
C HIS A 135 5.07 -5.59 12.49
N GLU A 136 5.81 -6.69 12.61
CA GLU A 136 7.15 -6.86 12.03
C GLU A 136 7.09 -7.36 10.58
N ASN A 137 7.84 -6.70 9.69
CA ASN A 137 8.00 -7.01 8.27
C ASN A 137 9.47 -6.78 7.86
N HIS A 138 10.36 -7.65 8.35
CA HIS A 138 11.82 -7.52 8.17
C HIS A 138 12.28 -7.64 6.71
N ASP A 139 11.44 -8.22 5.87
CA ASP A 139 11.64 -8.40 4.43
C ASP A 139 11.22 -7.17 3.61
N ILE A 140 10.71 -6.12 4.24
CA ILE A 140 10.43 -4.83 3.61
C ILE A 140 11.60 -3.88 3.89
N ARG A 141 12.15 -3.29 2.83
CA ARG A 141 13.18 -2.25 2.93
C ARG A 141 12.56 -0.93 3.37
N PRO A 142 13.27 -0.10 4.16
CA PRO A 142 12.70 1.14 4.66
C PRO A 142 12.47 2.21 3.59
N ASP A 143 13.42 2.40 2.66
CA ASP A 143 13.36 3.49 1.66
C ASP A 143 12.11 3.38 0.75
N PRO A 144 11.84 2.21 0.13
CA PRO A 144 10.61 2.03 -0.66
C PRO A 144 9.35 2.15 0.20
N PHE A 145 9.43 1.75 1.48
CA PHE A 145 8.30 1.86 2.40
C PHE A 145 8.02 3.30 2.77
N SER A 146 9.05 4.14 2.97
CA SER A 146 8.89 5.58 3.19
C SER A 146 8.13 6.24 2.03
N ILE A 147 8.50 5.94 0.78
CA ILE A 147 7.79 6.40 -0.42
C ILE A 147 6.33 5.95 -0.39
N PHE A 148 6.08 4.70 -0.03
CA PHE A 148 4.71 4.18 0.12
C PHE A 148 3.91 4.94 1.19
N ILE A 149 4.50 5.23 2.35
CA ILE A 149 3.82 6.01 3.41
C ILE A 149 3.53 7.44 2.93
N GLU A 150 4.48 8.11 2.32
CA GLU A 150 4.29 9.47 1.81
C GLU A 150 3.17 9.52 0.77
N TRP A 151 3.21 8.62 -0.21
CA TRP A 151 2.15 8.45 -1.19
C TRP A 151 0.79 8.18 -0.52
N LEU A 152 0.76 7.32 0.50
CA LEU A 152 -0.47 6.96 1.18
C LEU A 152 -1.15 8.17 1.84
N TYR A 153 -0.36 9.04 2.47
CA TYR A 153 -0.87 10.22 3.15
C TYR A 153 -1.16 11.39 2.21
N HIS A 154 -0.37 11.55 1.16
CA HIS A 154 -0.37 12.76 0.33
C HIS A 154 -0.97 12.58 -1.06
N SER A 155 -1.20 11.35 -1.51
CA SER A 155 -1.62 11.01 -2.88
C SER A 155 -0.67 11.53 -3.96
N HIS A 156 0.60 11.76 -3.63
CA HIS A 156 1.65 12.06 -4.58
C HIS A 156 2.97 11.51 -4.04
N ILE A 157 3.85 11.15 -4.95
CA ILE A 157 5.21 10.71 -4.63
C ILE A 157 6.08 11.96 -4.68
N ALA A 158 6.70 12.32 -3.55
CA ALA A 158 7.68 13.40 -3.53
C ALA A 158 9.02 12.85 -4.02
N VAL A 159 9.66 13.58 -4.92
CA VAL A 159 11.05 13.29 -5.31
C VAL A 159 11.93 14.16 -4.43
N GLU A 160 12.54 13.59 -3.40
CA GLU A 160 13.56 14.31 -2.63
C GLU A 160 14.85 14.39 -3.45
N PHE A 161 15.37 15.60 -3.61
CA PHE A 161 16.71 15.84 -4.14
C PHE A 161 17.68 15.89 -2.96
N HIS A 162 18.36 14.80 -2.63
CA HIS A 162 19.36 14.77 -1.57
C HIS A 162 20.67 15.44 -2.00
N LEU A 163 20.90 16.67 -1.53
CA LEU A 163 22.22 17.30 -1.55
C LEU A 163 23.04 16.69 -0.40
N ASP A 164 23.87 15.70 -0.70
CA ASP A 164 24.84 15.21 0.27
C ASP A 164 25.95 16.26 0.51
N GLY A 165 26.44 16.32 1.75
CA GLY A 165 27.25 17.41 2.28
C GLY A 165 28.66 17.60 1.67
N ASP A 166 29.16 18.83 1.80
CA ASP A 166 30.51 19.37 1.53
C ASP A 166 31.18 19.10 0.17
N GLU A 167 30.55 18.41 -0.77
CA GLU A 167 30.96 18.39 -2.18
C GLU A 167 30.10 19.35 -3.00
N LEU A 168 30.61 20.57 -3.19
CA LEU A 168 29.97 21.68 -3.93
C LEU A 168 29.73 21.41 -5.43
N ASP A 169 29.96 20.19 -5.94
CA ASP A 169 30.01 19.91 -7.39
C ASP A 169 29.23 18.67 -7.87
N GLU A 170 28.61 17.89 -6.98
CA GLU A 170 27.75 16.76 -7.40
C GLU A 170 26.27 17.07 -7.15
N THR A 171 25.51 17.19 -8.25
CA THR A 171 24.05 17.36 -8.17
C THR A 171 23.41 16.10 -7.60
N PRO A 172 22.44 16.21 -6.66
CA PRO A 172 21.64 15.09 -6.18
C PRO A 172 21.13 14.27 -7.34
N GLU A 173 21.44 12.98 -7.37
CA GLU A 173 20.89 12.12 -8.41
C GLU A 173 19.42 11.82 -8.08
N PRO A 174 18.46 12.06 -9.00
CA PRO A 174 17.11 11.57 -8.83
C PRO A 174 17.20 10.05 -8.86
N GLN A 175 16.86 9.42 -7.75
CA GLN A 175 17.05 8.00 -7.56
C GLN A 175 15.98 7.22 -8.33
N ILE A 176 16.11 7.14 -9.65
CA ILE A 176 15.19 6.39 -10.52
C ILE A 176 15.04 4.93 -10.05
N LYS A 177 16.09 4.39 -9.44
CA LYS A 177 16.08 3.08 -8.78
C LYS A 177 15.06 2.99 -7.64
N GLU A 178 14.86 4.04 -6.86
CA GLU A 178 13.86 4.05 -5.77
C GLU A 178 12.44 3.86 -6.29
N PHE A 179 12.10 4.41 -7.46
CA PHE A 179 10.78 4.14 -8.08
C PHE A 179 10.64 2.67 -8.47
N ILE A 180 11.70 2.03 -8.98
CA ILE A 180 11.67 0.60 -9.29
C ILE A 180 11.49 -0.22 -8.01
N ASP A 181 12.28 0.06 -6.98
CA ASP A 181 12.18 -0.62 -5.69
C ASP A 181 10.79 -0.38 -5.04
N ALA A 182 10.21 0.81 -5.17
CA ALA A 182 8.86 1.15 -4.73
C ALA A 182 7.78 0.40 -5.53
N TYR A 183 7.93 0.27 -6.85
CA TYR A 183 7.01 -0.50 -7.67
C TYR A 183 7.01 -1.98 -7.26
N VAL A 184 8.20 -2.55 -7.06
CA VAL A 184 8.38 -3.92 -6.56
C VAL A 184 7.73 -4.09 -5.18
N LEU A 185 7.91 -3.11 -4.29
CA LEU A 185 7.20 -3.10 -3.01
C LEU A 185 5.68 -3.07 -3.22
N GLY A 186 5.17 -2.28 -4.16
CA GLY A 186 3.74 -2.23 -4.47
C GLY A 186 3.15 -3.57 -4.89
N ILE A 187 3.88 -4.34 -5.71
CA ILE A 187 3.50 -5.72 -6.06
C ILE A 187 3.38 -6.56 -4.79
N LYS A 188 4.42 -6.54 -3.95
CA LYS A 188 4.47 -7.29 -2.68
C LYS A 188 3.34 -6.92 -1.73
N LEU A 189 3.03 -5.62 -1.64
CA LEU A 189 1.93 -5.10 -0.83
C LEU A 189 0.54 -5.35 -1.45
N LYS A 190 0.48 -5.93 -2.65
CA LYS A 190 -0.73 -6.07 -3.47
C LYS A 190 -1.48 -4.73 -3.57
N SER A 191 -0.77 -3.67 -3.98
CA SER A 191 -1.27 -2.30 -4.09
C SER A 191 -1.18 -1.78 -5.53
N SER A 192 -2.22 -2.05 -6.33
CA SER A 192 -2.28 -1.64 -7.74
C SER A 192 -2.26 -0.12 -7.91
N MET A 193 -2.96 0.62 -7.05
CA MET A 193 -2.96 2.09 -7.08
C MET A 193 -1.55 2.66 -6.85
N PHE A 194 -0.79 2.07 -5.93
CA PHE A 194 0.58 2.50 -5.67
C PHE A 194 1.48 2.18 -6.86
N CYS A 195 1.44 0.95 -7.39
CA CYS A 195 2.19 0.58 -8.58
C CYS A 195 1.92 1.52 -9.76
N ARG A 196 0.64 1.86 -9.98
CA ARG A 196 0.23 2.81 -11.03
C ARG A 196 0.91 4.16 -10.86
N ASP A 197 0.74 4.75 -9.68
CA ASP A 197 1.19 6.12 -9.43
C ASP A 197 2.73 6.17 -9.39
N VAL A 198 3.41 5.11 -8.94
CA VAL A 198 4.87 4.97 -9.02
C VAL A 198 5.36 4.88 -10.47
N LEU A 199 4.70 4.08 -11.31
CA LEU A 199 5.07 3.97 -12.72
C LEU A 199 4.81 5.29 -13.46
N GLU A 200 3.73 6.00 -13.12
CA GLU A 200 3.47 7.32 -13.66
C GLU A 200 4.57 8.31 -13.27
N ALA A 201 4.95 8.36 -11.99
CA ALA A 201 6.03 9.21 -11.49
C ALA A 201 7.38 8.87 -12.14
N LEU A 202 7.68 7.59 -12.37
CA LEU A 202 8.88 7.14 -13.09
C LEU A 202 8.93 7.71 -14.51
N LEU A 203 7.82 7.63 -15.25
CA LEU A 203 7.74 8.10 -16.64
C LEU A 203 7.83 9.63 -16.74
N GLU A 204 7.14 10.35 -15.84
CA GLU A 204 7.21 11.82 -15.75
C GLU A 204 8.63 12.27 -15.42
N THR A 205 9.25 11.68 -14.39
CA THR A 205 10.61 12.03 -13.98
C THR A 205 11.61 11.74 -15.10
N SER A 206 11.45 10.64 -15.83
CA SER A 206 12.34 10.29 -16.94
C SER A 206 12.25 11.31 -18.08
N GLU A 207 11.04 11.80 -18.40
CA GLU A 207 10.85 12.85 -19.41
C GLU A 207 11.43 14.19 -18.96
N GLU A 208 11.11 14.61 -17.74
CA GLU A 208 11.52 15.92 -17.19
C GLU A 208 13.04 16.03 -17.04
N THR A 209 13.69 14.94 -16.60
CA THR A 209 15.14 14.94 -16.32
C THR A 209 15.97 14.41 -17.48
N SER A 210 15.35 13.79 -18.49
CA SER A 210 16.05 13.02 -19.54
C SER A 210 17.01 11.96 -18.97
N ARG A 211 16.71 11.44 -17.77
CA ARG A 211 17.45 10.36 -17.11
C ARG A 211 16.62 9.07 -17.15
N TYR A 212 17.31 7.94 -17.20
CA TYR A 212 16.69 6.63 -17.42
C TYR A 212 17.24 5.58 -16.45
N PRO A 213 16.48 4.51 -16.15
CA PRO A 213 16.90 3.50 -15.17
C PRO A 213 18.14 2.73 -15.64
N GLY A 214 19.27 2.84 -14.95
CA GLY A 214 20.51 2.11 -15.28
C GLY A 214 20.45 0.59 -15.01
N PRO A 215 21.56 -0.15 -15.26
CA PRO A 215 21.62 -1.62 -15.15
C PRO A 215 21.09 -2.18 -13.82
N ASP A 216 21.50 -1.60 -12.69
CA ASP A 216 21.06 -2.02 -11.35
C ASP A 216 19.54 -1.91 -11.15
N ALA A 217 18.94 -0.85 -11.69
CA ALA A 217 17.50 -0.65 -11.64
C ALA A 217 16.78 -1.67 -12.55
N ILE A 218 17.33 -1.97 -13.72
CA ILE A 218 16.79 -3.00 -14.61
C ILE A 218 16.90 -4.39 -13.97
N HIS A 219 18.01 -4.71 -13.30
CA HIS A 219 18.15 -5.93 -12.49
C HIS A 219 17.09 -6.01 -11.40
N ALA A 220 16.89 -4.93 -10.64
CA ALA A 220 15.86 -4.90 -9.62
C ALA A 220 14.46 -5.19 -10.19
N ALA A 221 14.12 -4.63 -11.35
CA ALA A 221 12.86 -4.91 -12.04
C ALA A 221 12.77 -6.39 -12.48
N TYR A 222 13.77 -6.91 -13.20
CA TYR A 222 13.72 -8.26 -13.76
C TYR A 222 13.86 -9.37 -12.70
N ASN A 223 14.55 -9.12 -11.59
CA ASN A 223 14.68 -10.13 -10.52
C ASN A 223 13.43 -10.24 -9.64
N ASN A 224 12.58 -9.21 -9.60
CA ASN A 224 11.45 -9.14 -8.67
C ASN A 224 10.07 -9.05 -9.34
N THR A 225 10.00 -9.14 -10.67
CA THR A 225 8.74 -9.18 -11.42
C THR A 225 8.67 -10.42 -12.30
N THR A 226 7.51 -10.73 -12.88
CA THR A 226 7.33 -11.88 -13.78
C THR A 226 7.34 -11.44 -15.25
N ARG A 227 7.43 -12.42 -16.17
CA ARG A 227 7.28 -12.16 -17.60
C ARG A 227 5.87 -11.64 -17.89
N GLY A 228 5.78 -10.52 -18.58
CA GLY A 228 4.51 -9.84 -18.84
C GLY A 228 4.15 -8.76 -17.81
N SER A 229 4.99 -8.55 -16.79
CA SER A 229 4.88 -7.38 -15.92
C SER A 229 4.85 -6.09 -16.74
N VAL A 230 3.88 -5.24 -16.44
CA VAL A 230 3.71 -3.88 -16.94
C VAL A 230 4.97 -3.07 -16.73
N LEU A 231 5.64 -3.22 -15.57
CA LEU A 231 6.91 -2.54 -15.33
C LEU A 231 7.96 -2.93 -16.38
N ARG A 232 8.15 -4.23 -16.63
CA ARG A 232 9.12 -4.70 -17.64
C ARG A 232 8.76 -4.16 -19.03
N LEU A 233 7.48 -4.23 -19.42
CA LEU A 233 7.00 -3.75 -20.71
C LEU A 233 7.20 -2.23 -20.87
N ALA A 234 6.89 -1.45 -19.83
CA ALA A 234 7.09 -0.01 -19.82
C ALA A 234 8.59 0.35 -19.90
N LEU A 235 9.47 -0.37 -19.19
CA LEU A 235 10.92 -0.19 -19.28
C LEU A 235 11.47 -0.51 -20.67
N ILE A 236 11.04 -1.61 -21.27
CA ILE A 236 11.40 -1.96 -22.65
C ILE A 236 10.97 -0.85 -23.60
N GLN A 237 9.74 -0.35 -23.45
CA GLN A 237 9.20 0.66 -24.34
C GLN A 237 9.87 2.03 -24.15
N LEU A 238 10.22 2.39 -22.91
CA LEU A 238 11.04 3.55 -22.57
C LEU A 238 12.38 3.50 -23.31
N TYR A 239 13.09 2.38 -23.19
CA TYR A 239 14.37 2.16 -23.86
C TYR A 239 14.25 2.14 -25.38
N ALA A 240 13.25 1.44 -25.94
CA ALA A 240 13.07 1.37 -27.39
C ALA A 240 12.83 2.75 -28.05
N ASN A 241 12.33 3.73 -27.27
CA ASN A 241 12.02 5.08 -27.74
C ASN A 241 13.13 6.10 -27.44
N ALA A 242 13.96 5.87 -26.42
CA ALA A 242 14.91 6.87 -25.93
C ALA A 242 16.38 6.43 -25.96
N ALA A 243 16.65 5.12 -26.00
CA ALA A 243 18.00 4.61 -25.83
C ALA A 243 18.90 4.95 -27.03
N GLU A 244 20.12 5.38 -26.70
CA GLU A 244 21.16 5.65 -27.68
C GLU A 244 22.19 4.53 -27.72
N ALA A 245 22.87 4.38 -28.85
CA ALA A 245 23.85 3.30 -29.02
C ALA A 245 25.01 3.35 -28.01
N HIS A 246 25.33 4.53 -27.45
CA HIS A 246 26.41 4.68 -26.48
C HIS A 246 26.08 4.06 -25.12
N TRP A 247 24.78 3.94 -24.76
CA TRP A 247 24.33 3.31 -23.50
C TRP A 247 24.70 1.83 -23.39
N PHE A 248 25.05 1.19 -24.51
CA PHE A 248 25.40 -0.23 -24.58
C PHE A 248 26.85 -0.48 -25.04
N LYS A 249 27.62 0.57 -25.35
CA LYS A 249 28.92 0.46 -26.02
C LYS A 249 30.13 0.71 -25.12
N GLU A 250 29.95 1.29 -23.93
CA GLU A 250 31.06 1.63 -23.03
C GLU A 250 31.13 0.70 -21.80
N GLU A 251 32.33 0.60 -21.21
CA GLU A 251 32.95 -0.58 -20.61
C GLU A 251 32.58 -0.89 -19.14
N GLU A 252 32.89 -2.13 -18.74
CA GLU A 252 32.93 -2.73 -17.39
C GLU A 252 31.62 -2.83 -16.56
N ASP A 253 30.71 -1.85 -16.60
CA ASP A 253 29.51 -1.80 -15.72
C ASP A 253 28.16 -1.93 -16.48
N ASN A 254 28.19 -2.20 -17.77
CA ASN A 254 26.98 -2.44 -18.59
C ASN A 254 26.44 -3.88 -18.45
N ASP A 255 26.25 -4.33 -17.22
CA ASP A 255 25.68 -5.65 -16.91
C ASP A 255 24.16 -5.60 -16.92
N TYR A 256 23.54 -5.51 -18.11
CA TYR A 256 22.08 -5.62 -18.23
C TYR A 256 21.62 -7.08 -18.17
N PRO A 257 20.44 -7.38 -17.57
CA PRO A 257 19.86 -8.72 -17.61
C PRO A 257 19.73 -9.25 -19.04
N ARG A 258 20.14 -10.51 -19.26
CA ARG A 258 20.02 -11.14 -20.59
C ARG A 258 18.58 -11.13 -21.11
N GLU A 259 17.61 -11.39 -20.24
CA GLU A 259 16.18 -11.36 -20.59
C GLU A 259 15.76 -9.98 -21.10
N PHE A 260 16.19 -8.92 -20.41
CA PHE A 260 15.92 -7.54 -20.83
C PHE A 260 16.49 -7.24 -22.23
N LEU A 261 17.74 -7.60 -22.48
CA LEU A 261 18.37 -7.37 -23.79
C LEU A 261 17.65 -8.15 -24.91
N GLN A 262 17.15 -9.36 -24.61
CA GLN A 262 16.37 -10.16 -25.56
C GLN A 262 15.02 -9.51 -25.87
N ASP A 263 14.27 -9.11 -24.83
CA ASP A 263 12.96 -8.48 -24.98
C ASP A 263 13.09 -7.12 -25.69
N LEU A 264 14.09 -6.31 -25.34
CA LEU A 264 14.40 -5.05 -26.02
C LEU A 264 14.76 -5.27 -27.49
N THR A 265 15.59 -6.27 -27.78
CA THR A 265 15.98 -6.58 -29.17
C THR A 265 14.76 -7.00 -30.00
N ALA A 266 13.87 -7.82 -29.44
CA ALA A 266 12.64 -8.23 -30.13
C ALA A 266 11.78 -7.01 -30.51
N VAL A 267 11.52 -6.10 -29.55
CA VAL A 267 10.75 -4.88 -29.79
C VAL A 267 11.44 -3.96 -30.81
N LEU A 268 12.77 -3.83 -30.76
CA LEU A 268 13.52 -3.03 -31.73
C LEU A 268 13.50 -3.63 -33.14
N LEU A 269 13.33 -4.95 -33.31
CA LEU A 269 13.22 -5.58 -34.63
C LEU A 269 11.79 -5.51 -35.19
N GLU A 270 10.79 -5.47 -34.32
CA GLU A 270 9.37 -5.36 -34.70
C GLU A 270 8.95 -3.93 -35.04
N LYS A 271 9.55 -2.91 -34.42
CA LYS A 271 9.21 -1.51 -34.63
C LYS A 271 9.94 -0.87 -35.82
N ASP A 272 9.16 -0.21 -36.67
CA ASP A 272 9.69 0.71 -37.68
C ASP A 272 10.50 1.84 -36.99
N PRO A 273 11.68 2.21 -37.51
CA PRO A 273 12.49 3.29 -36.95
C PRO A 273 11.75 4.62 -36.78
N ASP A 274 10.79 4.94 -37.66
CA ASP A 274 10.04 6.20 -37.60
C ASP A 274 8.99 6.24 -36.47
N ASP A 275 8.61 5.07 -35.94
CA ASP A 275 7.65 4.91 -34.84
C ASP A 275 8.30 4.94 -33.45
N ARG A 276 9.63 5.06 -33.35
CA ARG A 276 10.43 5.09 -32.10
C ARG A 276 10.50 6.46 -31.46
N LYS A 277 9.48 7.29 -31.63
CA LYS A 277 9.44 8.62 -31.00
C LYS A 277 8.91 8.50 -29.59
N TRP A 278 9.69 9.00 -28.64
CA TRP A 278 9.23 9.21 -27.28
C TRP A 278 7.94 10.04 -27.26
N GLY A 279 7.01 9.67 -26.39
CA GLY A 279 5.80 10.42 -26.13
C GLY A 279 5.16 9.97 -24.82
N LEU A 280 5.33 10.78 -23.76
CA LEU A 280 4.80 10.47 -22.43
C LEU A 280 3.29 10.17 -22.46
N ALA A 281 2.51 10.94 -23.23
CA ALA A 281 1.07 10.71 -23.36
C ALA A 281 0.73 9.31 -23.90
N LYS A 282 1.55 8.77 -24.83
CA LYS A 282 1.38 7.42 -25.37
C LYS A 282 1.75 6.36 -24.33
N MET A 283 2.88 6.56 -23.64
CA MET A 283 3.31 5.67 -22.55
C MET A 283 2.25 5.58 -21.45
N LYS A 284 1.70 6.73 -21.03
CA LYS A 284 0.64 6.78 -20.02
C LYS A 284 -0.63 6.05 -20.47
N ALA A 285 -1.08 6.30 -21.70
CA ALA A 285 -2.26 5.65 -22.24
C ALA A 285 -2.13 4.12 -22.37
N GLU A 286 -0.91 3.61 -22.53
CA GLU A 286 -0.63 2.19 -22.69
C GLU A 286 -0.48 1.47 -21.33
N PHE A 287 0.30 2.05 -20.40
CA PHE A 287 0.74 1.34 -19.19
C PHE A 287 0.09 1.82 -17.89
N ILE A 288 -0.51 3.01 -17.86
CA ILE A 288 -1.15 3.61 -16.67
C ILE A 288 -2.67 3.41 -16.74
N THR A 289 -3.09 2.18 -17.07
CA THR A 289 -4.51 1.78 -17.11
C THR A 289 -4.81 0.79 -15.99
N GLU A 290 -6.04 0.77 -15.51
CA GLU A 290 -6.44 -0.19 -14.47
C GLU A 290 -6.33 -1.64 -14.98
N GLU A 291 -6.66 -1.85 -16.26
CA GLU A 291 -6.55 -3.16 -16.91
C GLU A 291 -5.10 -3.64 -17.00
N ALA A 292 -4.16 -2.78 -17.43
CA ALA A 292 -2.76 -3.17 -17.53
C ALA A 292 -2.23 -3.62 -16.17
N ILE A 293 -2.48 -2.83 -15.12
CA ILE A 293 -1.94 -3.07 -13.79
C ILE A 293 -2.62 -4.25 -13.10
N ALA A 294 -3.90 -4.52 -13.38
CA ALA A 294 -4.57 -5.71 -12.85
C ALA A 294 -3.89 -7.02 -13.27
N HIS A 295 -3.20 -7.05 -14.42
CA HIS A 295 -2.49 -8.23 -14.93
C HIS A 295 -1.14 -8.52 -14.22
N GLU A 296 -0.70 -7.71 -13.25
CA GLU A 296 0.50 -7.94 -12.43
C GLU A 296 0.34 -9.04 -11.36
N GLY A 297 -0.63 -9.94 -11.50
CA GLY A 297 -0.84 -11.06 -10.57
C GLY A 297 -1.41 -10.62 -9.21
N PHE A 298 -2.21 -9.54 -9.18
CA PHE A 298 -2.95 -9.13 -7.98
C PHE A 298 -4.16 -10.03 -7.67
N ASP A 299 -4.36 -11.10 -8.44
CA ASP A 299 -5.45 -12.05 -8.25
C ASP A 299 -5.45 -12.64 -6.83
N ASN A 300 -6.66 -12.77 -6.28
CA ASN A 300 -6.93 -13.05 -4.86
C ASN A 300 -6.86 -14.56 -4.51
N ASP A 301 -6.22 -15.39 -5.33
CA ASP A 301 -6.32 -16.85 -5.24
C ASP A 301 -5.26 -17.53 -4.35
N ASP A 302 -4.47 -16.77 -3.59
CA ASP A 302 -3.67 -17.35 -2.51
C ASP A 302 -4.58 -17.61 -1.30
N GLU A 303 -4.88 -18.89 -1.03
CA GLU A 303 -5.49 -19.32 0.23
C GLU A 303 -4.75 -18.66 1.41
N PRO A 304 -5.46 -18.12 2.42
CA PRO A 304 -4.81 -17.44 3.53
C PRO A 304 -3.91 -18.43 4.28
N GLU A 305 -2.59 -18.20 4.25
CA GLU A 305 -1.65 -18.87 5.14
C GLU A 305 -2.17 -18.76 6.58
N GLU A 306 -2.23 -19.90 7.27
CA GLU A 306 -2.62 -19.98 8.67
C GLU A 306 -1.75 -19.03 9.49
N VAL A 307 -2.35 -17.93 9.96
CA VAL A 307 -1.67 -16.97 10.83
C VAL A 307 -1.33 -17.68 12.14
N TYR A 308 -0.06 -18.02 12.32
CA TYR A 308 0.49 -18.50 13.58
C TYR A 308 0.13 -17.52 14.69
N ASN A 309 -0.72 -17.94 15.63
CA ASN A 309 -1.11 -17.17 16.79
C ASN A 309 -0.28 -17.64 18.01
N PRO A 310 0.73 -16.86 18.47
CA PRO A 310 1.59 -17.28 19.57
C PRO A 310 0.88 -17.35 20.93
N SER A 311 -0.36 -16.88 21.04
CA SER A 311 -1.09 -16.76 22.31
C SER A 311 -1.92 -17.99 22.71
N GLU A 312 -1.98 -19.04 21.88
CA GLU A 312 -2.83 -20.22 22.16
C GLU A 312 -2.10 -21.38 22.90
N GLN A 313 -0.77 -21.41 22.98
CA GLN A 313 -0.04 -22.52 23.63
C GLN A 313 0.16 -22.38 25.15
N GLU A 314 -0.11 -21.22 25.75
CA GLU A 314 0.04 -21.06 27.21
C GLU A 314 -1.15 -21.63 28.03
N HIS A 315 -2.24 -22.00 27.37
CA HIS A 315 -3.42 -22.55 28.03
C HIS A 315 -3.52 -24.09 28.03
N GLU A 316 -2.80 -24.79 27.16
CA GLU A 316 -2.78 -26.27 27.16
C GLU A 316 -1.76 -26.87 28.14
N ASN A 317 -0.65 -26.18 28.42
CA ASN A 317 0.40 -26.69 29.32
C ASN A 317 0.16 -26.46 30.82
N ARG A 318 -1.02 -26.01 31.23
CA ARG A 318 -1.41 -25.86 32.67
C ARG A 318 -2.46 -26.87 33.14
N GLY A 319 -2.87 -27.81 32.28
CA GLY A 319 -3.92 -28.79 32.59
C GLY A 319 -3.43 -30.16 33.10
N GLU A 320 -2.14 -30.49 33.00
CA GLU A 320 -1.67 -31.89 33.18
C GLU A 320 -0.81 -32.17 34.43
N GLU A 321 -0.72 -31.24 35.40
CA GLU A 321 -0.05 -31.50 36.69
C GLU A 321 -1.02 -31.56 37.88
N MET A 322 -2.02 -32.44 37.84
CA MET A 322 -2.73 -32.87 39.05
C MET A 322 -3.22 -34.31 38.91
N GLY A 323 -2.34 -35.29 39.17
CA GLY A 323 -2.77 -36.69 39.11
C GLY A 323 -1.70 -37.75 39.38
N ALA A 324 -0.86 -37.60 40.42
CA ALA A 324 -0.05 -38.71 40.92
C ALA A 324 -0.30 -38.90 42.43
N GLN A 325 -1.23 -39.81 42.73
CA GLN A 325 -1.54 -40.26 44.08
C GLN A 325 -0.41 -41.14 44.63
N ASN A 326 -0.09 -40.89 45.90
CA ASN A 326 0.77 -41.68 46.78
C ASN A 326 0.50 -43.19 46.70
N ASN A 327 1.57 -43.99 46.72
CA ASN A 327 1.52 -45.32 47.30
C ASN A 327 2.83 -45.65 48.04
N PRO A 328 2.78 -46.33 49.20
CA PRO A 328 3.90 -46.46 50.11
C PRO A 328 4.85 -47.62 49.74
N ILE A 329 6.13 -47.39 50.02
CA ILE A 329 7.22 -48.36 49.88
C ILE A 329 7.06 -49.42 50.97
N VAL A 330 6.81 -50.67 50.57
CA VAL A 330 6.97 -51.86 51.43
C VAL A 330 8.42 -52.29 51.31
N VAL A 331 9.11 -52.27 52.45
CA VAL A 331 10.45 -52.81 52.64
C VAL A 331 10.29 -54.30 52.92
N ASP A 332 10.98 -55.16 52.18
CA ASP A 332 11.29 -56.48 52.71
C ASP A 332 12.64 -57.02 52.22
N SER A 333 13.51 -57.18 53.22
CA SER A 333 14.59 -58.15 53.44
C SER A 333 15.63 -58.45 52.37
#